data_AF-A0A662PRM0-F1
#
_entry.id   AF-A0A662PRM0-F1
#
_cell.length_a   1.000
_cell.length_b   1.000
_cell.length_c   1.000
_cell.angle_alpha   90.00
_cell.angle_beta   90.00
_cell.angle_gamma   90.00
#
_symmetry.space_group_name_H-M   'P 1'
#
loop_
_entity.id
_entity.type
_entity.pdbx_description
1 polymer ?
#
loop_
_entity_poly.entity_id
_entity_poly.type
_entity_poly.pdbx_seq_one_letter_code
_entity_poly.pdbx_strand_id
1 'polypeptide(L)'
;MSGIIMNWSTITASTIACILAVLLLFSCFQYSILSSEYMNLRDGYHDLKDKYEDLQDDYREAVSRLKTISEQNIELRENYSKLAESYKRLKLQYDDLRSKYFEINITLPKVEEKLKEISDRILIPSDRVPDMLKQASPAMVKDVVYGELELKAETTPEIKAKKILEWIMLNLQYSDDDFHQYLTDNRLESYQDFLSLPNETLARGGGDCEDLATLVYTMLKTVLKRGEQIYIIEISSGGARHAGVIYKLEDKLMILDPAGGYVTNARILLEMSVKKGLKEYKIWLSPLAIRREWKKFLIEKEFAKLIYMKPSGIEEGEAYKFLEAEDAVTLWLNHWRKEMIHPSISMVANDTFVKTFTSTQEFLDWMEKSS
;
A
#
# COMPACT_ATOMS: atom_id res chain seq x y z
N MET A 1 -121.92 -44.54 -107.71
CA MET A 1 -120.78 -45.23 -107.05
C MET A 1 -119.64 -44.24 -107.01
N SER A 2 -119.01 -43.87 -105.89
CA SER A 2 -119.13 -44.32 -104.50
C SER A 2 -118.11 -43.52 -103.68
N GLY A 3 -118.55 -42.83 -102.62
CA GLY A 3 -117.72 -42.30 -101.52
C GLY A 3 -116.80 -41.13 -101.90
N ILE A 4 -116.54 -40.13 -101.06
CA ILE A 4 -116.32 -40.17 -99.62
C ILE A 4 -116.92 -38.90 -99.01
N ILE A 5 -117.77 -39.07 -97.99
CA ILE A 5 -118.16 -38.01 -97.06
C ILE A 5 -116.91 -37.67 -96.24
N MET A 6 -116.30 -36.51 -96.47
CA MET A 6 -115.15 -36.06 -95.69
C MET A 6 -115.65 -35.31 -94.44
N ASN A 7 -115.39 -35.92 -93.29
CA ASN A 7 -115.88 -35.50 -91.98
C ASN A 7 -115.05 -34.31 -91.45
N TRP A 8 -115.60 -33.09 -91.50
CA TRP A 8 -114.92 -31.86 -91.03
C TRP A 8 -114.53 -31.90 -89.54
N SER A 9 -115.14 -32.77 -88.73
CA SER A 9 -114.78 -32.96 -87.32
C SER A 9 -113.42 -33.63 -87.12
N THR A 10 -112.96 -34.49 -88.04
CA THR A 10 -111.65 -35.15 -87.92
C THR A 10 -110.50 -34.24 -88.34
N ILE A 11 -110.72 -33.37 -89.33
CA ILE A 11 -109.73 -32.37 -89.80
C ILE A 11 -109.54 -31.27 -88.75
N THR A 12 -110.62 -30.80 -88.11
CA THR A 12 -110.57 -29.81 -87.02
C THR A 12 -109.93 -30.37 -85.75
N ALA A 13 -110.24 -31.62 -85.37
CA ALA A 13 -109.56 -32.28 -84.24
C ALA A 13 -108.06 -32.50 -84.51
N SER A 14 -107.68 -32.87 -85.74
CA SER A 14 -106.27 -33.07 -86.12
C SER A 14 -105.46 -31.77 -86.16
N THR A 15 -106.04 -30.68 -86.64
CA THR A 15 -105.37 -29.36 -86.67
C THR A 15 -105.19 -28.78 -85.28
N ILE A 16 -106.20 -28.89 -84.41
CA ILE A 16 -106.10 -28.52 -82.99
C ILE A 16 -105.05 -29.38 -82.29
N ALA A 17 -104.98 -30.69 -82.55
CA ALA A 17 -103.96 -31.56 -82.01
C ALA A 17 -102.54 -31.17 -82.47
N CYS A 18 -102.36 -30.77 -83.73
CA CYS A 18 -101.09 -30.26 -84.24
C CYS A 18 -100.68 -28.93 -83.59
N ILE A 19 -101.62 -27.99 -83.41
CA ILE A 19 -101.37 -26.71 -82.73
C ILE A 19 -100.99 -26.96 -81.27
N LEU A 20 -101.72 -27.82 -80.57
CA LEU A 20 -101.42 -28.20 -79.19
C LEU A 20 -100.06 -28.90 -79.11
N ALA A 21 -99.71 -29.78 -80.05
CA ALA A 21 -98.39 -30.42 -80.09
C ALA A 21 -97.25 -29.40 -80.30
N VAL A 22 -97.42 -28.43 -81.20
CA VAL A 22 -96.44 -27.35 -81.42
C VAL A 22 -96.29 -26.46 -80.19
N LEU A 23 -97.40 -26.07 -79.55
CA LEU A 23 -97.38 -25.30 -78.30
C LEU A 23 -96.72 -26.08 -77.17
N LEU A 24 -96.98 -27.38 -77.07
CA LEU A 24 -96.39 -28.26 -76.06
C LEU A 24 -94.89 -28.43 -76.31
N LEU A 25 -94.46 -28.62 -77.56
CA LEU A 25 -93.05 -28.64 -77.96
C LEU A 25 -92.35 -27.30 -77.68
N PHE A 26 -92.98 -26.17 -78.00
CA PHE A 26 -92.45 -24.85 -77.69
C PHE A 26 -92.35 -24.62 -76.18
N SER A 27 -93.36 -25.04 -75.41
CA SER A 27 -93.34 -24.96 -73.94
C SER A 27 -92.26 -25.86 -73.32
N CYS A 28 -92.05 -27.06 -73.85
CA CYS A 28 -90.95 -27.94 -73.45
C CYS A 28 -89.58 -27.34 -73.79
N PHE A 29 -89.46 -26.67 -74.94
CA PHE A 29 -88.23 -25.98 -75.32
C PHE A 29 -87.95 -24.78 -74.40
N GLN A 30 -88.95 -23.96 -74.10
CA GLN A 30 -88.85 -22.86 -73.13
C GLN A 30 -88.51 -23.37 -71.72
N TYR A 31 -89.14 -24.46 -71.29
CA TYR A 31 -88.84 -25.12 -70.02
C TYR A 31 -87.39 -25.65 -69.99
N SER A 32 -86.90 -26.20 -71.10
CA SER A 32 -85.51 -26.67 -71.22
C SER A 32 -84.51 -25.52 -71.08
N ILE A 33 -84.76 -24.37 -71.73
CA ILE A 33 -83.92 -23.17 -71.61
C ILE A 33 -83.95 -22.65 -70.17
N LEU A 34 -85.13 -22.45 -69.60
CA LEU A 34 -85.29 -21.95 -68.24
C LEU A 34 -84.67 -22.89 -67.20
N SER A 35 -84.81 -24.21 -67.41
CA SER A 35 -84.16 -25.23 -66.58
C SER A 35 -82.65 -25.14 -66.69
N SER A 36 -82.10 -24.89 -67.88
CA SER A 36 -80.65 -24.71 -68.06
C SER A 36 -80.15 -23.43 -67.38
N GLU A 37 -80.87 -22.32 -67.49
CA GLU A 37 -80.54 -21.06 -66.83
C GLU A 37 -80.61 -21.19 -65.31
N TYR A 38 -81.63 -21.87 -64.79
CA TYR A 38 -81.77 -22.17 -63.37
C TYR A 38 -80.61 -23.03 -62.85
N MET A 39 -80.22 -24.07 -63.60
CA MET A 39 -79.07 -24.92 -63.23
C MET A 39 -77.78 -24.10 -63.20
N ASN A 40 -77.52 -23.27 -64.22
CA ASN A 40 -76.35 -22.39 -64.24
C ASN A 40 -76.32 -21.39 -63.07
N LEU A 41 -77.47 -20.79 -62.75
CA LEU A 41 -77.59 -19.85 -61.63
C LEU A 41 -77.40 -20.56 -60.29
N ARG A 42 -77.94 -21.77 -60.14
CA ARG A 42 -77.77 -22.60 -58.95
C ARG A 42 -76.31 -23.00 -58.76
N ASP A 43 -75.63 -23.40 -59.82
CA ASP A 43 -74.21 -23.76 -59.79
C ASP A 43 -73.36 -22.53 -59.47
N GLY A 44 -73.66 -21.37 -60.06
CA GLY A 44 -73.01 -20.11 -59.74
C GLY A 44 -73.24 -19.64 -58.30
N TYR A 45 -74.44 -19.88 -57.74
CA TYR A 45 -74.73 -19.62 -56.33
C TYR A 45 -73.91 -20.53 -55.42
N HIS A 46 -73.82 -21.82 -55.73
CA HIS A 46 -73.00 -22.76 -54.97
C HIS A 46 -71.51 -22.39 -55.00
N ASP A 47 -70.95 -22.07 -56.18
CA ASP A 47 -69.56 -21.61 -56.32
C ASP A 47 -69.29 -20.32 -55.53
N LEU A 48 -70.21 -19.34 -55.57
CA LEU A 48 -70.06 -18.11 -54.78
C LEU A 48 -70.16 -18.37 -53.27
N LYS A 49 -71.04 -19.28 -52.86
CA LYS A 49 -71.19 -19.67 -51.46
C LYS A 49 -69.92 -20.34 -50.94
N ASP A 50 -69.36 -21.26 -51.71
CA ASP A 50 -68.13 -21.97 -51.34
C ASP A 50 -66.95 -20.98 -51.23
N LYS A 51 -66.81 -20.07 -52.20
CA LYS A 51 -65.81 -18.98 -52.13
C LYS A 51 -65.99 -18.06 -50.92
N TYR A 52 -67.23 -17.81 -50.50
CA TYR A 52 -67.51 -17.01 -49.32
C TYR A 52 -67.14 -17.76 -48.03
N GLU A 53 -67.42 -19.06 -47.96
CA GLU A 53 -67.02 -19.92 -46.84
C GLU A 53 -65.49 -20.00 -46.73
N ASP A 54 -64.79 -20.20 -47.84
CA ASP A 54 -63.32 -20.18 -47.89
C ASP A 54 -62.75 -18.83 -47.41
N LEU A 55 -63.29 -17.72 -47.92
CA LEU A 55 -62.86 -16.37 -47.50
C LEU A 55 -63.13 -16.11 -46.02
N GLN A 56 -64.23 -16.64 -45.48
CA GLN A 56 -64.55 -16.52 -44.07
C GLN A 56 -63.53 -17.28 -43.20
N ASP A 57 -63.08 -18.44 -43.63
CA ASP A 57 -62.08 -19.23 -42.92
C ASP A 57 -60.68 -18.60 -43.02
N ASP A 58 -60.29 -18.09 -44.20
CA ASP A 58 -59.08 -17.29 -44.38
C ASP A 58 -59.07 -16.06 -43.46
N TYR A 59 -60.21 -15.36 -43.35
CA TYR A 59 -60.35 -14.22 -42.45
C TYR A 59 -60.17 -14.61 -40.98
N ARG A 60 -60.76 -15.74 -40.55
CA ARG A 60 -60.58 -16.25 -39.17
C ARG A 60 -59.12 -16.61 -38.89
N GLU A 61 -58.45 -17.23 -39.85
CA GLU A 61 -57.03 -17.56 -39.72
C GLU A 61 -56.17 -16.29 -39.61
N ALA A 62 -56.42 -15.30 -40.47
CA ALA A 62 -55.71 -14.03 -40.43
C ALA A 62 -55.88 -13.30 -39.08
N VAL A 63 -57.08 -13.30 -38.52
CA VAL A 63 -57.36 -12.72 -37.18
C VAL A 63 -56.60 -13.47 -36.09
N SER A 64 -56.57 -14.81 -36.15
CA SER A 64 -55.82 -15.63 -35.20
C SER A 64 -54.31 -15.34 -35.26
N ARG A 65 -53.74 -15.28 -36.46
CA ARG A 65 -52.33 -14.92 -36.68
C ARG A 65 -52.01 -13.52 -36.17
N LEU A 66 -52.89 -12.54 -36.41
CA LEU A 66 -52.71 -11.17 -35.93
C LEU A 66 -52.71 -11.09 -34.39
N LYS A 67 -53.56 -11.88 -33.73
CA LYS A 67 -53.57 -11.98 -32.26
C LYS A 67 -52.24 -12.54 -31.73
N THR A 68 -51.75 -13.65 -32.29
CA THR A 68 -50.47 -14.25 -31.90
C THR A 68 -49.31 -13.28 -32.08
N ILE A 69 -49.26 -12.58 -33.23
CA ILE A 69 -48.23 -11.57 -33.51
C ILE A 69 -48.33 -10.40 -32.51
N SER A 70 -49.54 -9.99 -32.13
CA SER A 70 -49.74 -8.94 -31.12
C SER A 70 -49.19 -9.36 -29.77
N GLU A 71 -49.45 -10.60 -29.33
CA GLU A 71 -48.95 -11.14 -28.05
C GLU A 71 -47.42 -11.23 -28.05
N GLN A 72 -46.81 -11.75 -29.13
CA GLN A 72 -45.36 -11.81 -29.30
C GLN A 72 -44.71 -10.42 -29.30
N ASN A 73 -45.37 -9.42 -29.89
CA ASN A 73 -44.89 -8.04 -29.88
C ASN A 73 -44.91 -7.41 -28.48
N ILE A 74 -45.90 -7.76 -27.64
CA ILE A 74 -45.94 -7.31 -26.24
C ILE A 74 -44.78 -7.93 -25.46
N GLU A 75 -44.58 -9.24 -25.57
CA GLU A 75 -43.49 -9.94 -24.89
C GLU A 75 -42.11 -9.40 -25.32
N LEU A 76 -41.93 -9.16 -26.62
CA LEU A 76 -40.69 -8.59 -27.15
C LEU A 76 -40.41 -7.20 -26.59
N ARG A 77 -41.44 -6.35 -26.44
CA ARG A 77 -41.30 -5.01 -25.84
C ARG A 77 -40.91 -5.08 -24.37
N GLU A 78 -41.50 -6.00 -23.61
CA GLU A 78 -41.13 -6.20 -22.20
C GLU A 78 -39.68 -6.67 -22.07
N ASN A 79 -39.27 -7.63 -22.89
CA ASN A 79 -37.90 -8.14 -22.91
C ASN A 79 -36.91 -7.05 -23.30
N TYR A 80 -37.25 -6.20 -24.27
CA TYR A 80 -36.44 -5.04 -24.64
C TYR A 80 -36.30 -4.04 -23.49
N SER A 81 -37.40 -3.77 -22.76
CA SER A 81 -37.37 -2.88 -21.58
C SER A 81 -36.46 -3.42 -20.49
N LYS A 82 -36.58 -4.72 -20.15
CA LYS A 82 -35.72 -5.39 -19.16
C LYS A 82 -34.24 -5.35 -19.58
N LEU A 83 -33.95 -5.55 -20.86
CA LEU A 83 -32.60 -5.48 -21.40
C LEU A 83 -32.03 -4.07 -21.31
N ALA A 84 -32.83 -3.04 -21.63
CA ALA A 84 -32.41 -1.64 -21.53
C ALA A 84 -32.07 -1.24 -20.08
N GLU A 85 -32.89 -1.67 -19.11
CA GLU A 85 -32.61 -1.46 -17.69
C GLU A 85 -31.34 -2.19 -17.23
N SER A 86 -31.15 -3.43 -17.67
CA SER A 86 -29.96 -4.22 -17.37
C SER A 86 -28.70 -3.57 -17.94
N TYR A 87 -28.77 -3.06 -19.17
CA TYR A 87 -27.69 -2.30 -19.80
C TYR A 87 -27.35 -1.03 -19.00
N LYS A 88 -28.36 -0.26 -18.59
CA LYS A 88 -28.16 0.95 -17.77
C LYS A 88 -27.45 0.64 -16.46
N ARG A 89 -27.84 -0.45 -15.79
CA ARG A 89 -27.20 -0.89 -14.54
C ARG A 89 -25.74 -1.31 -14.75
N LEU A 90 -25.48 -2.11 -15.79
CA LEU A 90 -24.13 -2.55 -16.13
C LEU A 90 -23.24 -1.36 -16.46
N LYS A 91 -23.76 -0.36 -17.18
CA LYS A 91 -23.03 0.86 -17.51
C LYS A 91 -22.61 1.62 -16.26
N LEU A 92 -23.51 1.78 -15.28
CA LEU A 92 -23.18 2.41 -14.00
C LEU A 92 -22.11 1.62 -13.22
N GLN A 93 -22.20 0.29 -13.19
CA GLN A 93 -21.19 -0.56 -12.54
C GLN A 93 -19.82 -0.45 -13.22
N TYR A 94 -19.80 -0.38 -14.56
CA TYR A 94 -18.57 -0.18 -15.31
C TYR A 94 -17.94 1.20 -15.01
N ASP A 95 -18.75 2.25 -14.95
CA ASP A 95 -18.25 3.60 -14.67
C ASP A 95 -17.73 3.72 -13.22
N ASP A 96 -18.37 3.07 -12.25
CA ASP A 96 -17.88 2.95 -10.85
C ASP A 96 -16.55 2.19 -10.79
N LEU A 97 -16.46 1.01 -11.43
CA LEU A 97 -15.23 0.21 -11.46
C LEU A 97 -14.07 0.97 -12.12
N ARG A 98 -14.36 1.68 -13.23
CA ARG A 98 -13.38 2.50 -13.93
C ARG A 98 -12.84 3.63 -13.05
N SER A 99 -13.71 4.26 -12.26
CA SER A 99 -13.32 5.32 -11.33
C SER A 99 -12.41 4.79 -10.23
N LYS A 100 -12.76 3.65 -9.61
CA LYS A 100 -11.91 2.95 -8.62
C LYS A 100 -10.56 2.55 -9.18
N TYR A 101 -10.53 2.02 -10.41
CA TYR A 101 -9.28 1.68 -11.09
C TYR A 101 -8.37 2.90 -11.28
N PHE A 102 -8.95 4.04 -11.68
CA PHE A 102 -8.21 5.30 -11.84
C PHE A 102 -7.65 5.81 -10.51
N GLU A 103 -8.44 5.75 -9.43
CA GLU A 103 -7.98 6.11 -8.09
C GLU A 103 -6.80 5.24 -7.64
N ILE A 104 -6.92 3.91 -7.77
CA ILE A 104 -5.86 2.96 -7.43
C ILE A 104 -4.58 3.26 -8.20
N ASN A 105 -4.68 3.55 -9.49
CA ASN A 105 -3.53 3.84 -10.35
C ASN A 105 -2.80 5.14 -9.96
N ILE A 106 -3.47 6.07 -9.28
CA ILE A 106 -2.86 7.29 -8.73
C ILE A 106 -2.27 7.04 -7.34
N THR A 107 -2.95 6.26 -6.50
CA THR A 107 -2.53 6.05 -5.11
C THR A 107 -1.39 5.05 -4.99
N LEU A 108 -1.37 4.00 -5.81
CA LEU A 108 -0.40 2.93 -5.70
C LEU A 108 1.06 3.43 -5.85
N PRO A 109 1.42 4.22 -6.88
CA PRO A 109 2.79 4.72 -7.01
C PRO A 109 3.25 5.57 -5.82
N LYS A 110 2.33 6.35 -5.23
CA LYS A 110 2.64 7.19 -4.05
C LYS A 110 2.91 6.36 -2.79
N VAL A 111 2.20 5.23 -2.65
CA VAL A 111 2.43 4.29 -1.55
C VAL A 111 3.75 3.57 -1.76
N GLU A 112 4.05 3.12 -2.98
CA GLU A 112 5.32 2.49 -3.33
C GLU A 112 6.52 3.42 -3.09
N GLU A 113 6.40 4.70 -3.47
CA GLU A 113 7.43 5.72 -3.20
C GLU A 113 7.68 5.89 -1.69
N LYS A 114 6.62 6.06 -0.90
CA LYS A 114 6.74 6.18 0.56
C LYS A 114 7.31 4.94 1.23
N LEU A 115 6.90 3.74 0.78
CA LEU A 115 7.46 2.48 1.28
C LEU A 115 8.94 2.38 0.96
N LYS A 116 9.37 2.86 -0.21
CA LYS A 116 10.79 2.93 -0.58
C LYS A 116 11.56 3.92 0.31
N GLU A 117 11.00 5.10 0.57
CA GLU A 117 11.60 6.08 1.49
C GLU A 117 11.77 5.50 2.90
N ILE A 118 10.80 4.72 3.37
CA ILE A 118 10.86 4.03 4.66
C ILE A 118 11.90 2.90 4.62
N SER A 119 11.92 2.07 3.58
CA SER A 119 12.93 1.01 3.39
C SER A 119 14.36 1.56 3.33
N ASP A 120 14.57 2.75 2.77
CA ASP A 120 15.87 3.42 2.73
C ASP A 120 16.41 3.80 4.13
N ARG A 121 15.57 3.76 5.17
CA ARG A 121 15.90 4.14 6.55
C ARG A 121 16.19 2.97 7.49
N ILE A 122 16.17 1.72 7.00
CA ILE A 122 16.58 0.56 7.81
C ILE A 122 18.11 0.50 7.87
N LEU A 123 18.68 0.35 9.06
CA LEU A 123 20.12 0.32 9.25
C LEU A 123 20.68 -1.11 9.20
N ILE A 124 20.49 -1.81 8.07
CA ILE A 124 21.03 -3.16 7.87
C ILE A 124 21.75 -3.25 6.53
N PRO A 125 23.06 -3.59 6.55
CA PRO A 125 24.11 -2.70 6.05
C PRO A 125 23.69 -2.02 4.74
N SER A 126 23.13 -0.83 4.83
CA SER A 126 22.63 -0.16 3.64
C SER A 126 23.73 0.73 3.07
N ASP A 127 23.98 0.60 1.78
CA ASP A 127 24.80 1.56 1.02
C ASP A 127 24.25 3.01 1.10
N ARG A 128 23.10 3.20 1.76
CA ARG A 128 22.35 4.44 1.95
C ARG A 128 22.77 5.22 3.19
N VAL A 129 23.49 4.63 4.15
CA VAL A 129 23.99 5.35 5.34
C VAL A 129 24.67 6.69 4.97
N PRO A 130 25.54 6.78 3.94
CA PRO A 130 26.14 8.05 3.56
C PRO A 130 25.13 9.11 3.13
N ASP A 131 24.09 8.71 2.39
CA ASP A 131 23.05 9.62 1.92
C ASP A 131 22.17 10.11 3.07
N MET A 132 21.91 9.25 4.06
CA MET A 132 21.21 9.63 5.29
C MET A 132 22.05 10.62 6.12
N LEU A 133 23.34 10.34 6.31
CA LEU A 133 24.26 11.21 7.04
C LEU A 133 24.51 12.57 6.37
N LYS A 134 24.33 12.68 5.04
CA LYS A 134 24.34 13.97 4.32
C LYS A 134 23.07 14.78 4.60
N GLN A 135 21.92 14.13 4.67
CA GLN A 135 20.63 14.76 4.97
C GLN A 135 20.51 15.16 6.44
N ALA A 136 21.28 14.50 7.31
CA ALA A 136 21.29 14.64 8.74
C ALA A 136 21.82 15.98 9.27
N SER A 137 22.03 17.05 8.49
CA SER A 137 22.53 18.36 8.97
C SER A 137 21.43 19.44 9.13
N PRO A 138 20.48 19.29 10.08
CA PRO A 138 19.39 20.23 10.27
C PRO A 138 19.81 21.45 11.10
N ALA A 139 19.06 22.55 10.95
CA ALA A 139 19.23 23.77 11.76
C ALA A 139 19.16 23.49 13.27
N MET A 140 18.27 22.59 13.70
CA MET A 140 18.10 22.22 15.11
C MET A 140 19.37 21.66 15.76
N VAL A 141 20.18 20.89 15.02
CA VAL A 141 21.47 20.39 15.54
C VAL A 141 22.45 21.55 15.72
N LYS A 142 22.47 22.51 14.80
CA LYS A 142 23.33 23.70 14.90
C LYS A 142 22.93 24.59 16.08
N ASP A 143 21.64 24.71 16.37
CA ASP A 143 21.12 25.47 17.51
C ASP A 143 21.61 24.87 18.83
N VAL A 144 21.58 23.54 18.98
CA VAL A 144 22.13 22.87 20.16
C VAL A 144 23.66 23.04 20.22
N VAL A 145 24.38 22.74 19.14
CA VAL A 145 25.85 22.72 19.16
C VAL A 145 26.45 24.11 19.36
N TYR A 146 25.99 25.12 18.61
CA TYR A 146 26.54 26.47 18.69
C TYR A 146 25.85 27.33 19.75
N GLY A 147 24.57 27.11 20.01
CA GLY A 147 23.77 27.90 20.96
C GLY A 147 23.88 27.37 22.39
N GLU A 148 23.41 26.15 22.64
CA GLU A 148 23.37 25.60 24.00
C GLU A 148 24.75 25.14 24.50
N LEU A 149 25.52 24.47 23.64
CA LEU A 149 26.83 23.91 24.02
C LEU A 149 27.98 24.89 23.81
N GLU A 150 27.74 25.98 23.05
CA GLU A 150 28.72 27.00 22.68
C GLU A 150 30.01 26.39 22.09
N LEU A 151 29.88 25.27 21.36
CA LEU A 151 31.00 24.57 20.78
C LEU A 151 31.49 25.27 19.51
N LYS A 152 32.81 25.25 19.32
CA LYS A 152 33.48 25.78 18.13
C LYS A 152 34.50 24.78 17.61
N ALA A 153 34.91 24.93 16.35
CA ALA A 153 35.90 24.06 15.72
C ALA A 153 37.23 23.99 16.49
N GLU A 154 37.59 25.08 17.18
CA GLU A 154 38.82 25.25 17.96
C GLU A 154 38.74 24.58 19.34
N THR A 155 37.54 24.21 19.80
CA THR A 155 37.36 23.49 21.08
C THR A 155 38.15 22.19 21.04
N THR A 156 38.76 21.79 22.15
CA THR A 156 39.53 20.53 22.14
C THR A 156 38.60 19.34 21.88
N PRO A 157 39.05 18.31 21.15
CA PRO A 157 38.25 17.12 20.85
C PRO A 157 37.59 16.48 22.07
N GLU A 158 38.30 16.42 23.20
CA GLU A 158 37.81 15.86 24.46
C GLU A 158 36.65 16.69 25.03
N ILE A 159 36.75 18.02 24.96
CA ILE A 159 35.67 18.91 25.42
C ILE A 159 34.46 18.84 24.49
N LYS A 160 34.67 18.74 23.17
CA LYS A 160 33.59 18.52 22.19
C LYS A 160 32.82 17.25 22.53
N ALA A 161 33.54 16.13 22.66
CA ALA A 161 32.98 14.82 22.98
C ALA A 161 32.24 14.85 24.33
N LYS A 162 32.85 15.44 25.36
CA LYS A 162 32.24 15.56 26.69
C LYS A 162 30.96 16.36 26.67
N LYS A 163 30.98 17.59 26.16
CA LYS A 163 29.78 18.44 26.14
C LYS A 163 28.62 17.80 25.39
N ILE A 164 28.90 17.20 24.23
CA ILE A 164 27.87 16.54 23.41
C ILE A 164 27.29 15.34 24.15
N LEU A 165 28.14 14.44 24.65
CA LEU A 165 27.67 13.21 25.26
C LEU A 165 26.96 13.45 26.59
N GLU A 166 27.47 14.36 27.44
CA GLU A 166 26.79 14.78 28.68
C GLU A 166 25.43 15.42 28.38
N TRP A 167 25.35 16.27 27.35
CA TRP A 167 24.07 16.87 26.96
C TRP A 167 23.06 15.82 26.52
N ILE A 168 23.49 14.82 25.73
CA ILE A 168 22.61 13.70 25.33
C ILE A 168 22.15 12.90 26.56
N MET A 169 23.07 12.53 27.46
CA MET A 169 22.74 11.78 28.67
C MET A 169 21.70 12.50 29.54
N LEU A 170 21.75 13.83 29.60
CA LEU A 170 20.90 14.63 30.46
C LEU A 170 19.57 15.05 29.79
N ASN A 171 19.55 15.22 28.46
CA ASN A 171 18.41 15.77 27.74
C ASN A 171 17.60 14.75 26.94
N LEU A 172 18.15 13.57 26.63
CA LEU A 172 17.47 12.57 25.80
C LEU A 172 17.25 11.26 26.56
N GLN A 173 16.28 10.45 26.17
CA GLN A 173 16.04 9.11 26.74
C GLN A 173 16.27 8.02 25.69
N TYR A 174 16.56 6.80 26.14
CA TYR A 174 16.52 5.64 25.24
C TYR A 174 15.06 5.34 24.90
N SER A 175 14.77 5.03 23.65
CA SER A 175 13.42 4.66 23.21
C SER A 175 13.53 3.74 22.01
N ASP A 176 13.11 2.49 22.18
CA ASP A 176 13.06 1.52 21.09
C ASP A 176 12.22 2.03 19.94
N ASP A 177 12.54 1.60 18.74
CA ASP A 177 11.71 1.90 17.59
C ASP A 177 10.36 1.18 17.60
N ASP A 178 9.40 1.84 16.95
CA ASP A 178 8.11 1.25 16.65
C ASP A 178 8.26 0.25 15.49
N PHE A 179 7.33 -0.69 15.41
CA PHE A 179 7.24 -1.58 14.26
C PHE A 179 6.84 -0.80 13.01
N HIS A 180 7.69 -0.85 11.99
CA HIS A 180 7.44 -0.27 10.69
C HIS A 180 7.26 -1.37 9.64
N GLN A 181 6.54 -1.06 8.57
CA GLN A 181 6.34 -1.95 7.42
C GLN A 181 7.27 -1.54 6.30
N TYR A 182 7.96 -2.52 5.74
CA TYR A 182 9.05 -2.33 4.79
C TYR A 182 8.84 -3.19 3.55
N LEU A 183 9.28 -2.69 2.41
CA LEU A 183 9.33 -3.46 1.18
C LEU A 183 10.76 -4.00 0.99
N THR A 184 10.94 -5.30 1.21
CA THR A 184 12.21 -6.02 1.01
C THR A 184 11.98 -7.10 -0.05
N ASP A 185 12.75 -7.11 -1.15
CA ASP A 185 12.61 -8.10 -2.24
C ASP A 185 11.15 -8.31 -2.71
N ASN A 186 10.41 -7.20 -2.87
CA ASN A 186 8.99 -7.16 -3.24
C ASN A 186 8.05 -7.89 -2.24
N ARG A 187 8.49 -8.07 -0.99
CA ARG A 187 7.68 -8.60 0.11
C ARG A 187 7.51 -7.53 1.17
N LEU A 188 6.30 -7.46 1.71
CA LEU A 188 6.02 -6.62 2.86
C LEU A 188 6.47 -7.34 4.11
N GLU A 189 7.49 -6.80 4.77
CA GLU A 189 8.04 -7.30 6.02
C GLU A 189 7.86 -6.25 7.11
N SER A 190 7.99 -6.66 8.37
CA SER A 190 7.93 -5.73 9.50
C SER A 190 9.15 -5.89 10.36
N TYR A 191 9.85 -4.78 10.57
CA TYR A 191 11.04 -4.69 11.39
C TYR A 191 10.81 -3.65 12.50
N GLN A 192 11.47 -3.87 13.63
CA GLN A 192 11.55 -2.94 14.75
C GLN A 192 12.93 -2.28 14.74
N ASP A 193 13.19 -1.53 13.67
CA ASP A 193 14.47 -0.88 13.36
C ASP A 193 14.16 0.20 12.33
N PHE A 194 14.38 1.47 12.65
CA PHE A 194 14.08 2.63 11.83
C PHE A 194 14.98 3.82 12.23
N LEU A 195 16.02 4.07 11.44
CA LEU A 195 16.91 5.20 11.71
C LEU A 195 16.16 6.54 11.60
N SER A 196 15.99 7.20 12.74
CA SER A 196 15.56 8.59 12.90
C SER A 196 16.66 9.55 12.46
N LEU A 197 16.29 10.58 11.69
CA LEU A 197 17.20 11.69 11.41
C LEU A 197 17.45 12.49 12.69
N PRO A 198 18.61 13.17 12.83
CA PRO A 198 18.94 13.89 14.07
C PRO A 198 17.88 14.90 14.55
N ASN A 199 17.20 15.60 13.64
CA ASN A 199 16.10 16.50 14.01
C ASN A 199 14.89 15.76 14.57
N GLU A 200 14.62 14.56 14.07
CA GLU A 200 13.52 13.71 14.55
C GLU A 200 13.87 13.13 15.92
N THR A 201 15.10 12.65 16.12
CA THR A 201 15.62 12.19 17.43
C THR A 201 15.52 13.32 18.47
N LEU A 202 15.92 14.55 18.11
CA LEU A 202 15.81 15.72 18.99
C LEU A 202 14.35 16.09 19.29
N ALA A 203 13.47 16.08 18.29
CA ALA A 203 12.05 16.39 18.45
C ALA A 203 11.31 15.35 19.31
N ARG A 204 11.62 14.06 19.12
CA ARG A 204 11.11 12.93 19.91
C ARG A 204 11.67 12.94 21.34
N GLY A 205 12.86 13.54 21.53
CA GLY A 205 13.54 13.62 22.82
C GLY A 205 14.30 12.35 23.18
N GLY A 206 14.72 11.58 22.18
CA GLY A 206 15.33 10.27 22.35
C GLY A 206 15.23 9.40 21.11
N GLY A 207 15.87 8.25 21.20
CA GLY A 207 15.93 7.20 20.18
C GLY A 207 16.71 6.01 20.74
N ASP A 208 16.93 4.99 19.93
CA ASP A 208 17.73 3.83 20.25
C ASP A 208 19.19 4.00 19.80
N CYS A 209 19.90 2.90 19.52
CA CYS A 209 21.36 2.93 19.40
C CYS A 209 21.83 3.73 18.18
N GLU A 210 21.21 3.54 17.03
CA GLU A 210 21.54 4.16 15.77
C GLU A 210 21.13 5.63 15.72
N ASP A 211 19.98 5.96 16.30
CA ASP A 211 19.47 7.33 16.41
C ASP A 211 20.45 8.19 17.19
N LEU A 212 20.84 7.69 18.37
CA LEU A 212 21.73 8.39 19.28
C LEU A 212 23.16 8.46 18.70
N ALA A 213 23.65 7.40 18.05
CA ALA A 213 24.94 7.42 17.38
C ALA A 213 24.95 8.43 16.20
N THR A 214 23.89 8.46 15.39
CA THR A 214 23.74 9.38 14.27
C THR A 214 23.64 10.84 14.73
N LEU A 215 22.97 11.09 15.85
CA LEU A 215 22.94 12.40 16.47
C LEU A 215 24.33 12.82 16.96
N VAL A 216 25.06 11.97 17.68
CA VAL A 216 26.44 12.25 18.13
C VAL A 216 27.35 12.55 16.94
N TYR A 217 27.31 11.71 15.90
CA TYR A 217 28.06 11.89 14.66
C TYR A 217 27.78 13.27 14.07
N THR A 218 26.51 13.62 13.92
CA THR A 218 26.11 14.89 13.32
C THR A 218 26.56 16.08 14.15
N MET A 219 26.35 16.04 15.47
CA MET A 219 26.75 17.12 16.38
C MET A 219 28.26 17.36 16.30
N LEU A 220 29.08 16.30 16.36
CA LEU A 220 30.53 16.42 16.21
C LEU A 220 30.93 16.94 14.83
N LYS A 221 30.30 16.44 13.77
CA LYS A 221 30.57 16.83 12.39
C LYS A 221 30.51 18.34 12.19
N THR A 222 29.57 19.00 12.85
CA THR A 222 29.38 20.46 12.74
C THR A 222 30.55 21.28 13.31
N VAL A 223 31.39 20.67 14.15
CA VAL A 223 32.50 21.34 14.85
C VAL A 223 33.84 20.64 14.65
N LEU A 224 33.99 19.82 13.60
CA LEU A 224 35.30 19.24 13.29
C LEU A 224 36.25 20.30 12.76
N LYS A 225 37.53 20.14 13.09
CA LYS A 225 38.63 20.86 12.42
C LYS A 225 39.50 19.89 11.62
N ARG A 226 40.44 20.43 10.85
CA ARG A 226 41.39 19.62 10.08
C ARG A 226 42.15 18.64 11.00
N GLY A 227 42.22 17.38 10.57
CA GLY A 227 42.87 16.29 11.32
C GLY A 227 41.93 15.50 12.23
N GLU A 228 40.70 15.98 12.43
CA GLU A 228 39.65 15.26 13.14
C GLU A 228 38.78 14.47 12.15
N GLN A 229 38.54 13.20 12.46
CA GLN A 229 37.68 12.32 11.66
C GLN A 229 36.63 11.69 12.56
N ILE A 230 35.45 11.44 12.03
CA ILE A 230 34.37 10.77 12.76
C ILE A 230 33.73 9.70 11.89
N TYR A 231 33.28 8.63 12.53
CA TYR A 231 32.62 7.53 11.89
C TYR A 231 31.52 6.96 12.77
N ILE A 232 30.44 6.51 12.16
CA ILE A 232 29.54 5.53 12.80
C ILE A 232 30.28 4.19 12.81
N ILE A 233 30.21 3.48 13.94
CA ILE A 233 30.72 2.12 14.08
C ILE A 233 29.61 1.21 14.57
N GLU A 234 29.61 -0.03 14.08
CA GLU A 234 28.66 -1.04 14.49
C GLU A 234 29.39 -2.31 14.97
N ILE A 235 28.84 -2.92 16.00
CA ILE A 235 29.21 -4.27 16.44
C ILE A 235 28.05 -5.22 16.22
N SER A 236 28.38 -6.49 15.97
CA SER A 236 27.37 -7.54 15.82
C SER A 236 27.74 -8.79 16.61
N SER A 237 26.72 -9.54 17.02
CA SER A 237 26.83 -10.83 17.70
C SER A 237 25.52 -11.61 17.53
N GLY A 238 25.56 -12.77 16.86
CA GLY A 238 24.42 -13.70 16.83
C GLY A 238 23.08 -13.12 16.36
N GLY A 239 23.10 -12.11 15.49
CA GLY A 239 21.90 -11.40 15.01
C GLY A 239 21.58 -10.10 15.75
N ALA A 240 22.15 -9.87 16.93
CA ALA A 240 22.10 -8.57 17.59
C ALA A 240 23.13 -7.61 16.99
N ARG A 241 22.76 -6.34 16.89
CA ARG A 241 23.60 -5.24 16.38
C ARG A 241 23.54 -4.08 17.37
N HIS A 242 24.62 -3.31 17.44
CA HIS A 242 24.68 -2.11 18.27
C HIS A 242 25.55 -1.06 17.61
N ALA A 243 25.12 0.20 17.64
CA ALA A 243 25.80 1.33 17.01
C ALA A 243 26.47 2.26 18.04
N GLY A 244 27.62 2.81 17.64
CA GLY A 244 28.34 3.84 18.36
C GLY A 244 29.06 4.79 17.38
N VAL A 245 29.92 5.65 17.92
CA VAL A 245 30.68 6.62 17.13
C VAL A 245 32.16 6.51 17.44
N ILE A 246 33.00 6.43 16.41
CA ILE A 246 34.43 6.67 16.51
C ILE A 246 34.69 8.16 16.28
N TYR A 247 35.41 8.77 17.21
CA TYR A 247 36.10 10.04 17.03
C TYR A 247 37.60 9.73 16.91
N LYS A 248 38.17 9.98 15.74
CA LYS A 248 39.57 9.71 15.42
C LYS A 248 40.38 11.00 15.36
N LEU A 249 41.55 10.96 15.97
CA LEU A 249 42.57 12.00 15.92
C LEU A 249 43.91 11.30 15.68
N GLU A 250 44.52 11.55 14.52
CA GLU A 250 45.74 10.86 14.07
C GLU A 250 45.51 9.33 14.07
N ASP A 251 46.33 8.58 14.81
CA ASP A 251 46.28 7.11 14.99
C ASP A 251 45.39 6.68 16.18
N LYS A 252 44.87 7.62 16.97
CA LYS A 252 44.12 7.33 18.19
C LYS A 252 42.61 7.50 18.03
N LEU A 253 41.88 6.71 18.81
CA LEU A 253 40.42 6.66 18.79
C LEU A 253 39.83 6.96 20.17
N MET A 254 38.71 7.67 20.14
CA MET A 254 37.73 7.73 21.21
C MET A 254 36.41 7.15 20.69
N ILE A 255 35.86 6.16 21.38
CA ILE A 255 34.56 5.58 21.10
C ILE A 255 33.55 6.27 22.00
N LEU A 256 32.48 6.78 21.40
CA LEU A 256 31.35 7.42 22.04
C LEU A 256 30.12 6.57 21.77
N ASP A 257 29.54 6.02 22.82
CA ASP A 257 28.43 5.10 22.75
C ASP A 257 27.33 5.56 23.70
N PRO A 258 26.45 6.46 23.24
CA PRO A 258 25.40 7.02 24.08
C PRO A 258 24.44 5.94 24.59
N ALA A 259 23.95 5.06 23.72
CA ALA A 259 23.01 4.01 24.06
C ALA A 259 23.60 3.00 25.07
N GLY A 260 24.87 2.64 24.91
CA GLY A 260 25.61 1.81 25.87
C GLY A 260 26.00 2.53 27.16
N GLY A 261 25.76 3.84 27.27
CA GLY A 261 26.23 4.66 28.38
C GLY A 261 27.75 4.56 28.53
N TYR A 262 28.49 4.66 27.44
CA TYR A 262 29.92 4.43 27.39
C TYR A 262 30.67 5.52 26.62
N VAL A 263 31.85 5.85 27.10
CA VAL A 263 32.90 6.57 26.37
C VAL A 263 34.20 5.83 26.64
N THR A 264 35.18 5.86 25.72
CA THR A 264 36.46 5.16 25.88
C THR A 264 36.96 5.15 27.33
N ASN A 265 37.06 3.93 27.88
CA ASN A 265 37.52 3.64 29.24
C ASN A 265 36.60 4.11 30.41
N ALA A 266 35.34 4.45 30.16
CA ALA A 266 34.39 4.80 31.21
C ALA A 266 32.92 4.50 30.87
N ARG A 267 32.18 4.02 31.87
CA ARG A 267 30.72 3.97 31.89
C ARG A 267 30.17 5.27 32.43
N ILE A 268 29.19 5.82 31.74
CA ILE A 268 28.49 7.05 32.11
C ILE A 268 27.25 6.67 32.89
N LEU A 269 27.22 7.07 34.16
CA LEU A 269 26.18 6.68 35.09
C LEU A 269 25.65 7.90 35.83
N LEU A 270 24.39 7.80 36.26
CA LEU A 270 23.81 8.75 37.18
C LEU A 270 23.97 8.21 38.61
N GLU A 271 24.81 8.84 39.42
CA GLU A 271 24.94 8.54 40.85
C GLU A 271 23.86 9.29 41.63
N MET A 272 23.10 8.56 42.45
CA MET A 272 22.10 9.10 43.37
C MET A 272 22.39 8.66 44.80
N SER A 273 22.23 9.57 45.76
CA SER A 273 22.30 9.28 47.19
C SER A 273 20.91 9.15 47.79
N VAL A 274 20.58 7.98 48.34
CA VAL A 274 19.30 7.71 48.99
C VAL A 274 19.52 7.38 50.47
N LYS A 275 18.73 8.01 51.36
CA LYS A 275 18.80 7.78 52.81
C LYS A 275 17.70 6.84 53.27
N LYS A 276 18.06 5.84 54.07
CA LYS A 276 17.12 4.96 54.79
C LYS A 276 17.53 4.90 56.26
N GLY A 277 16.80 5.66 57.10
CA GLY A 277 17.17 5.89 58.49
C GLY A 277 18.49 6.68 58.58
N LEU A 278 19.47 6.15 59.31
CA LEU A 278 20.81 6.75 59.45
C LEU A 278 21.80 6.31 58.35
N LYS A 279 21.39 5.40 57.46
CA LYS A 279 22.26 4.86 56.40
C LYS A 279 22.03 5.59 55.09
N GLU A 280 23.12 5.93 54.43
CA GLU A 280 23.15 6.47 53.08
C GLU A 280 23.57 5.38 52.09
N TYR A 281 22.87 5.30 50.97
CA TYR A 281 23.07 4.33 49.91
C TYR A 281 23.34 5.08 48.61
N LYS A 282 24.36 4.64 47.87
CA LYS A 282 24.60 5.10 46.51
C LYS A 282 23.93 4.16 45.52
N ILE A 283 23.25 4.72 44.54
CA ILE A 283 22.59 4.01 43.44
C ILE A 283 23.16 4.55 42.14
N TRP A 284 23.47 3.66 41.20
CA TRP A 284 23.90 4.02 39.86
C TRP A 284 22.85 3.59 38.85
N LEU A 285 22.40 4.55 38.05
CA LEU A 285 21.37 4.35 37.04
C LEU A 285 21.91 4.71 35.66
N SER A 286 21.39 4.06 34.61
CA SER A 286 21.62 4.53 33.24
C SER A 286 20.91 5.88 33.05
N PRO A 287 21.62 6.95 32.62
CA PRO A 287 20.98 8.24 32.38
C PRO A 287 19.87 8.16 31.32
N LEU A 288 20.05 7.33 30.29
CA LEU A 288 19.07 7.19 29.20
C LEU A 288 17.84 6.38 29.60
N ALA A 289 17.90 5.57 30.67
CA ALA A 289 16.75 4.85 31.20
C ALA A 289 15.77 5.74 31.99
N ILE A 290 16.13 7.00 32.23
CA ILE A 290 15.31 7.96 32.98
C ILE A 290 14.69 8.95 31.99
N ARG A 291 13.37 9.14 32.07
CA ARG A 291 12.66 10.09 31.19
C ARG A 291 13.16 11.52 31.40
N ARG A 292 13.20 12.28 30.31
CA ARG A 292 13.76 13.65 30.27
C ARG A 292 13.21 14.57 31.35
N GLU A 293 11.89 14.56 31.57
CA GLU A 293 11.23 15.44 32.57
C GLU A 293 11.74 15.25 34.00
N TRP A 294 12.17 14.03 34.36
CA TRP A 294 12.65 13.72 35.70
C TRP A 294 14.12 14.07 35.88
N LYS A 295 14.93 13.96 34.82
CA LYS A 295 16.37 14.21 34.90
C LYS A 295 16.70 15.63 35.30
N LYS A 296 16.03 16.60 34.67
CA LYS A 296 16.21 18.02 35.00
C LYS A 296 15.99 18.27 36.50
N PHE A 297 14.90 17.73 37.05
CA PHE A 297 14.61 17.83 38.48
C PHE A 297 15.71 17.17 39.34
N LEU A 298 16.17 15.96 38.99
CA LEU A 298 17.17 15.23 39.76
C LEU A 298 18.51 15.99 39.82
N ILE A 299 18.95 16.58 38.72
CA ILE A 299 20.20 17.33 38.64
C ILE A 299 20.06 18.70 39.34
N GLU A 300 19.01 19.47 39.05
CA GLU A 300 18.81 20.81 39.63
C GLU A 300 18.60 20.79 41.15
N LYS A 301 18.11 19.69 41.69
CA LYS A 301 17.95 19.48 43.14
C LYS A 301 19.12 18.76 43.79
N GLU A 302 20.21 18.54 43.04
CA GLU A 302 21.42 17.86 43.51
C GLU A 302 21.15 16.45 44.07
N PHE A 303 20.04 15.82 43.66
CA PHE A 303 19.74 14.43 44.01
C PHE A 303 20.58 13.44 43.20
N ALA A 304 21.08 13.90 42.06
CA ALA A 304 21.83 13.08 41.15
C ALA A 304 22.97 13.87 40.50
N LYS A 305 24.04 13.17 40.17
CA LYS A 305 25.15 13.70 39.36
C LYS A 305 25.64 12.66 38.37
N LEU A 306 26.12 13.13 37.23
CA LEU A 306 26.77 12.27 36.26
C LEU A 306 28.16 11.87 36.80
N ILE A 307 28.49 10.59 36.70
CA ILE A 307 29.82 10.06 37.07
C ILE A 307 30.36 9.16 35.97
N TYR A 308 31.67 8.93 36.02
CA TYR A 308 32.40 8.12 35.06
C TYR A 308 33.07 6.97 35.80
N MET A 309 32.55 5.77 35.68
CA MET A 309 33.15 4.59 36.33
C MET A 309 34.02 3.83 35.34
N LYS A 310 35.17 3.32 35.79
CA LYS A 310 35.95 2.37 34.97
C LYS A 310 35.05 1.18 34.57
N PRO A 311 35.32 0.52 33.43
CA PRO A 311 34.56 -0.66 33.00
C PRO A 311 34.51 -1.79 34.06
N SER A 312 35.53 -1.87 34.93
CA SER A 312 35.56 -2.81 36.07
C SER A 312 34.50 -2.51 37.15
N GLY A 313 33.96 -1.29 37.20
CA GLY A 313 32.89 -0.88 38.11
C GLY A 313 33.33 -0.59 39.55
N ILE A 314 34.64 -0.47 39.81
CA ILE A 314 35.17 -0.35 41.18
C ILE A 314 35.67 1.08 41.49
N GLU A 315 36.12 1.82 40.48
CA GLU A 315 36.76 3.13 40.65
C GLU A 315 36.23 4.13 39.62
N GLU A 316 36.32 5.42 39.96
CA GLU A 316 36.10 6.51 39.01
C GLU A 316 37.20 6.45 37.93
N GLY A 317 36.80 6.55 36.67
CA GLY A 317 37.66 6.43 35.50
C GLY A 317 37.99 7.78 34.89
N GLU A 318 39.15 7.87 34.25
CA GLU A 318 39.44 9.01 33.37
C GLU A 318 38.72 8.80 32.03
N ALA A 319 37.62 9.51 31.84
CA ALA A 319 36.79 9.49 30.63
C ALA A 319 37.34 10.43 29.53
N TYR A 320 36.79 10.30 28.32
CA TYR A 320 37.10 11.14 27.15
C TYR A 320 38.58 11.17 26.79
N LYS A 321 39.21 9.99 26.76
CA LYS A 321 40.60 9.83 26.30
C LYS A 321 40.67 9.19 24.92
N PHE A 322 41.58 9.70 24.11
CA PHE A 322 42.04 9.03 22.90
C PHE A 322 43.05 7.96 23.27
N LEU A 323 42.79 6.72 22.86
CA LEU A 323 43.67 5.57 23.04
C LEU A 323 44.07 5.00 21.68
N GLU A 324 45.05 4.11 21.67
CA GLU A 324 45.36 3.30 20.49
C GLU A 324 44.11 2.53 20.03
N ALA A 325 43.99 2.32 18.72
CA ALA A 325 42.79 1.72 18.13
C ALA A 325 42.44 0.37 18.76
N GLU A 326 43.45 -0.49 18.95
CA GLU A 326 43.29 -1.81 19.56
C GLU A 326 42.75 -1.73 21.00
N ASP A 327 43.30 -0.82 21.82
CA ASP A 327 42.88 -0.62 23.21
C ASP A 327 41.45 -0.09 23.30
N ALA A 328 41.13 0.95 22.53
CA ALA A 328 39.81 1.58 22.53
C ALA A 328 38.71 0.56 22.15
N VAL A 329 38.95 -0.20 21.08
CA VAL A 329 38.03 -1.22 20.57
C VAL A 329 37.89 -2.38 21.54
N THR A 330 39.01 -2.87 22.09
CA THR A 330 39.00 -3.97 23.05
C THR A 330 38.20 -3.60 24.30
N LEU A 331 38.38 -2.40 24.83
CA LEU A 331 37.63 -1.91 25.99
C LEU A 331 36.13 -1.80 25.69
N TRP A 332 35.76 -1.31 24.51
CA TRP A 332 34.35 -1.18 24.12
C TRP A 332 33.68 -2.54 23.87
N LEU A 333 34.34 -3.46 23.17
CA LEU A 333 33.84 -4.82 23.01
C LEU A 333 33.68 -5.54 24.35
N ASN A 334 34.61 -5.33 25.29
CA ASN A 334 34.50 -5.87 26.65
C ASN A 334 33.31 -5.30 27.43
N HIS A 335 32.97 -4.03 27.25
CA HIS A 335 31.77 -3.43 27.83
C HIS A 335 30.50 -4.17 27.37
N TRP A 336 30.43 -4.52 26.08
CA TRP A 336 29.30 -5.22 25.47
C TRP A 336 29.25 -6.74 25.74
N ARG A 337 30.32 -7.37 26.24
CA ARG A 337 30.36 -8.83 26.47
C ARG A 337 29.31 -9.37 27.45
N LYS A 338 28.71 -8.51 28.28
CA LYS A 338 27.62 -8.92 29.19
C LYS A 338 26.27 -9.07 28.47
N GLU A 339 26.10 -8.39 27.35
CA GLU A 339 24.85 -8.29 26.61
C GLU A 339 24.94 -8.99 25.24
N MET A 340 26.15 -9.04 24.66
CA MET A 340 26.45 -9.67 23.37
C MET A 340 27.50 -10.77 23.53
N ILE A 341 27.26 -11.93 22.92
CA ILE A 341 28.17 -13.08 22.97
C ILE A 341 29.25 -12.92 21.88
N HIS A 342 30.49 -12.65 22.28
CA HIS A 342 31.61 -12.42 21.34
C HIS A 342 31.33 -11.31 20.31
N PRO A 343 31.04 -10.07 20.75
CA PRO A 343 30.82 -8.97 19.81
C PRO A 343 32.08 -8.70 18.98
N SER A 344 31.87 -8.36 17.71
CA SER A 344 32.93 -7.97 16.78
C SER A 344 32.49 -6.77 15.95
N ILE A 345 33.44 -5.94 15.52
CA ILE A 345 33.15 -4.83 14.61
C ILE A 345 32.66 -5.40 13.28
N SER A 346 31.47 -4.97 12.84
CA SER A 346 30.84 -5.40 11.59
C SER A 346 30.82 -4.31 10.52
N MET A 347 30.77 -3.03 10.91
CA MET A 347 30.63 -1.93 9.97
C MET A 347 31.27 -0.65 10.52
N VAL A 348 31.82 0.14 9.59
CA VAL A 348 32.13 1.57 9.79
C VAL A 348 31.57 2.38 8.64
N ALA A 349 31.00 3.53 8.93
CA ALA A 349 30.42 4.41 7.93
C ALA A 349 30.64 5.90 8.23
N ASN A 350 30.63 6.71 7.18
CA ASN A 350 30.49 8.16 7.28
C ASN A 350 29.64 8.67 6.11
N ASP A 351 29.59 9.97 5.89
CA ASP A 351 28.82 10.60 4.80
C ASP A 351 29.41 10.40 3.40
N THR A 352 30.46 9.60 3.26
CA THR A 352 31.11 9.32 1.98
C THR A 352 31.16 7.83 1.64
N PHE A 353 31.21 6.93 2.63
CA PHE A 353 31.29 5.49 2.40
C PHE A 353 30.69 4.66 3.54
N VAL A 354 30.41 3.40 3.21
CA VAL A 354 30.16 2.31 4.15
C VAL A 354 31.21 1.23 3.90
N LYS A 355 31.77 0.69 4.97
CA LYS A 355 32.69 -0.45 4.90
C LYS A 355 32.30 -1.49 5.93
N THR A 356 32.17 -2.74 5.48
CA THR A 356 31.86 -3.89 6.33
C THR A 356 33.11 -4.71 6.61
N PHE A 357 33.11 -5.41 7.74
CA PHE A 357 34.22 -6.24 8.21
C PHE A 357 33.73 -7.61 8.63
N THR A 358 34.54 -8.64 8.37
CA THR A 358 34.29 -10.02 8.80
C THR A 358 34.88 -10.32 10.18
N SER A 359 35.76 -9.46 10.68
CA SER A 359 36.37 -9.57 12.01
C SER A 359 36.86 -8.22 12.53
N THR A 360 37.00 -8.11 13.86
CA THR A 360 37.62 -6.93 14.49
C THR A 360 39.06 -6.72 14.03
N GLN A 361 39.82 -7.79 13.75
CA GLN A 361 41.20 -7.65 13.26
C GLN A 361 41.24 -7.00 11.88
N GLU A 362 40.33 -7.38 10.97
CA GLU A 362 40.23 -6.76 9.65
C GLU A 362 39.92 -5.26 9.75
N PHE A 363 39.09 -4.87 10.72
CA PHE A 363 38.83 -3.47 11.03
C PHE A 363 40.08 -2.74 11.52
N LEU A 364 40.84 -3.32 12.46
CA LEU A 364 42.07 -2.72 12.99
C LEU A 364 43.12 -2.54 11.89
N ASP A 365 43.34 -3.56 11.07
CA ASP A 365 44.27 -3.50 9.93
C ASP A 365 43.87 -2.40 8.92
N TRP A 366 42.57 -2.15 8.76
CA TRP A 366 42.08 -1.07 7.90
C TRP A 366 42.30 0.31 8.52
N MET A 367 42.12 0.46 9.82
CA MET A 367 42.35 1.72 10.54
C MET A 367 43.81 2.14 10.48
N GLU A 368 44.75 1.19 10.62
CA GLU A 368 46.19 1.44 10.49
C GLU A 368 46.56 1.94 9.07
N LYS A 369 46.02 1.31 8.03
CA LYS A 369 46.28 1.69 6.63
C LYS A 369 45.64 3.01 6.20
N SER A 370 44.63 3.46 6.95
CA SER A 370 43.86 4.68 6.66
C SER A 370 44.34 5.90 7.45
N SER A 371 45.42 5.76 8.22
CA SER A 371 45.99 6.80 9.09
C SER A 371 47.07 7.63 8.42
#